data_AF-A0AAU5CNH0-F1
#
_entry.id   AF-A0AAU5CNH0-F1
#
_cell.length_a   1.000
_cell.length_b   1.000
_cell.length_c   1.000
_cell.angle_alpha   90.00
_cell.angle_beta   90.00
_cell.angle_gamma   90.00
#
_symmetry.space_group_name_H-M   'P 1'
#
loop_
_entity.id
_entity.type
_entity.pdbx_description
1 polymer ?
#
loop_
_entity_poly.entity_id
_entity_poly.type
_entity_poly.pdbx_seq_one_letter_code
_entity_poly.pdbx_strand_id
1 'polypeptide(L)'
;MRPLTFSDDKGNEQKWLPGGPGPALAAIRDFMDQRRGDGSTSVRIEDAENEEALVLLFDDGAVCRVKGTQDSRTEYRLVTNDSGYRDQIANFVRAGFSALDRHGPWLPDTAALARARLEDAFDGSVLRRTHPRELRRRLEVLTRADGREPVTAGEVTHLGFGNGNGDTVNAWLAADGRALVVTFDRTSALNPLDDAGAHAAALYDGVPADLLALVRDVPETDTTLNVPHPDGGTLVAATGVFHFSGPCAMADGLVTRLQEAGLGIEDTGVGRLLDGFLVMTDFAPAAVAEAAEWWSAEDVARGFAATTATTATPAPGQGQSVTAPLDRDSVDRFCAIWADSGYNDRWDVHYVLFDGCTLEETSEDRGELLELIRTLGLVRVDTPPGAADGEVWVRTDPRIDSELGNWA
;
A
#
# COMPACT_ATOMS: atom_id res chain seq x y z
N MET A 1 -40.34 -7.75 3.64
CA MET A 1 -39.23 -8.54 3.09
C MET A 1 -39.72 -9.22 1.84
N ARG A 2 -38.86 -9.33 0.83
CA ARG A 2 -39.16 -9.87 -0.51
C ARG A 2 -38.56 -11.27 -0.69
N PRO A 3 -39.08 -12.11 -1.59
CA PRO A 3 -38.47 -13.39 -1.94
C PRO A 3 -37.03 -13.19 -2.43
N LEU A 4 -36.14 -14.12 -2.07
CA LEU A 4 -34.76 -14.14 -2.54
C LEU A 4 -34.40 -15.51 -3.09
N THR A 5 -33.55 -15.54 -4.10
CA THR A 5 -32.96 -16.78 -4.63
C THR A 5 -31.46 -16.72 -4.43
N PHE A 6 -30.88 -17.79 -3.86
CA PHE A 6 -29.44 -17.93 -3.68
C PHE A 6 -28.92 -18.96 -4.67
N SER A 7 -27.84 -18.67 -5.36
CA SER A 7 -27.19 -19.63 -6.26
C SER A 7 -25.67 -19.55 -6.20
N ASP A 8 -24.98 -20.59 -6.66
CA ASP A 8 -23.53 -20.62 -6.79
C ASP A 8 -23.08 -20.91 -8.23
N ASP A 9 -21.77 -20.85 -8.44
CA ASP A 9 -21.09 -21.18 -9.71
C ASP A 9 -21.18 -22.67 -10.11
N LYS A 10 -21.69 -23.53 -9.22
CA LYS A 10 -21.84 -24.98 -9.44
C LYS A 10 -23.28 -25.38 -9.74
N GLY A 11 -24.19 -24.40 -9.88
CA GLY A 11 -25.59 -24.61 -10.24
C GLY A 11 -26.48 -25.05 -9.08
N ASN A 12 -26.02 -24.93 -7.83
CA ASN A 12 -26.89 -25.12 -6.68
C ASN A 12 -27.79 -23.89 -6.51
N GLU A 13 -29.06 -24.10 -6.16
CA GLU A 13 -30.03 -23.02 -5.97
C GLU A 13 -30.87 -23.27 -4.70
N GLN A 14 -31.14 -22.21 -3.95
CA GLN A 14 -32.06 -22.20 -2.81
C GLN A 14 -32.96 -20.97 -2.85
N LYS A 15 -34.27 -21.16 -2.70
CA LYS A 15 -35.23 -20.06 -2.58
C LYS A 15 -35.59 -19.79 -1.12
N TRP A 16 -35.61 -18.52 -0.74
CA TRP A 16 -36.10 -18.05 0.54
C TRP A 16 -37.36 -17.20 0.35
N LEU A 17 -38.39 -17.50 1.14
CA LEU A 17 -39.67 -16.79 1.11
C LEU A 17 -39.89 -16.02 2.43
N PRO A 18 -40.46 -14.81 2.38
CA PRO A 18 -40.88 -14.10 3.57
C PRO A 18 -41.84 -14.94 4.42
N GLY A 19 -41.54 -15.09 5.72
CA GLY A 19 -42.32 -15.93 6.64
C GLY A 19 -41.94 -17.42 6.65
N GLY A 20 -40.88 -17.80 5.93
CA GLY A 20 -40.28 -19.14 6.00
C GLY A 20 -39.55 -19.43 7.32
N PRO A 21 -38.93 -20.63 7.44
CA PRO A 21 -38.18 -21.00 8.64
C PRO A 21 -36.90 -20.16 8.74
N GLY A 22 -36.92 -19.19 9.65
CA GLY A 22 -35.76 -18.36 10.01
C GLY A 22 -35.59 -17.06 9.21
N PRO A 23 -34.77 -16.12 9.71
CA PRO A 23 -34.48 -14.86 9.03
C PRO A 23 -33.65 -15.08 7.77
N ALA A 24 -33.86 -14.26 6.73
CA ALA A 24 -33.15 -14.38 5.44
C ALA A 24 -31.63 -14.41 5.59
N LEU A 25 -31.08 -13.58 6.49
CA LEU A 25 -29.64 -13.53 6.77
C LEU A 25 -29.08 -14.86 7.28
N ALA A 26 -29.83 -15.57 8.12
CA ALA A 26 -29.39 -16.89 8.60
C ALA A 26 -29.38 -17.90 7.45
N ALA A 27 -30.44 -17.92 6.64
CA ALA A 27 -30.52 -18.83 5.49
C ALA A 27 -29.42 -18.58 4.45
N ILE A 28 -29.05 -17.31 4.21
CA ILE A 28 -27.93 -16.94 3.32
C ILE A 28 -26.61 -17.42 3.91
N ARG A 29 -26.38 -17.17 5.20
CA ARG A 29 -25.14 -17.59 5.87
C ARG A 29 -24.97 -19.10 5.81
N ASP A 30 -26.01 -19.85 6.16
CA ASP A 30 -25.95 -21.31 6.15
C ASP A 30 -25.67 -21.85 4.72
N PHE A 31 -26.26 -21.23 3.69
CA PHE A 31 -25.95 -21.52 2.29
C PHE A 31 -24.48 -21.22 1.97
N MET A 32 -23.98 -20.04 2.32
CA MET A 32 -22.60 -19.63 2.06
C MET A 32 -21.56 -20.51 2.77
N ASP A 33 -21.76 -20.82 4.04
CA ASP A 33 -20.84 -21.64 4.83
C ASP A 33 -20.72 -23.05 4.22
N GLN A 34 -21.85 -23.60 3.74
CA GLN A 34 -21.86 -24.85 3.00
C GLN A 34 -21.09 -24.73 1.67
N ARG A 35 -21.32 -23.67 0.89
CA ARG A 35 -20.71 -23.51 -0.45
C ARG A 35 -19.22 -23.17 -0.43
N ARG A 36 -18.78 -22.40 0.57
CA ARG A 36 -17.34 -22.19 0.80
C ARG A 36 -16.64 -23.50 1.10
N GLY A 37 -17.23 -24.38 1.91
CA GLY A 37 -16.69 -25.72 2.19
C GLY A 37 -16.62 -26.62 0.94
N ASP A 38 -17.56 -26.46 0.00
CA ASP A 38 -17.60 -27.19 -1.26
C ASP A 38 -16.67 -26.61 -2.35
N GLY A 39 -15.94 -25.52 -2.05
CA GLY A 39 -15.01 -24.86 -2.98
C GLY A 39 -15.69 -24.09 -4.12
N SER A 40 -16.84 -23.46 -3.85
CA SER A 40 -17.45 -22.49 -4.77
C SER A 40 -16.70 -21.17 -4.75
N THR A 41 -16.52 -20.58 -5.93
CA THR A 41 -15.79 -19.31 -6.11
C THR A 41 -16.69 -18.09 -6.01
N SER A 42 -18.02 -18.28 -6.19
CA SER A 42 -18.99 -17.20 -6.08
C SER A 42 -20.35 -17.65 -5.56
N VAL A 43 -21.07 -16.71 -4.94
CA VAL A 43 -22.46 -16.87 -4.50
C VAL A 43 -23.27 -15.66 -4.96
N ARG A 44 -24.44 -15.89 -5.56
CA ARG A 44 -25.39 -14.88 -6.01
C ARG A 44 -26.61 -14.86 -5.10
N ILE A 45 -27.06 -13.67 -4.74
CA ILE A 45 -28.29 -13.40 -4.01
C ILE A 45 -29.17 -12.53 -4.91
N GLU A 46 -30.26 -13.09 -5.41
CA GLU A 46 -31.13 -12.46 -6.39
C GLU A 46 -32.47 -12.05 -5.77
N ASP A 47 -32.87 -10.82 -6.07
CA ASP A 47 -34.20 -10.27 -5.89
C ASP A 47 -34.84 -10.06 -7.26
N ALA A 48 -35.58 -11.09 -7.70
CA ALA A 48 -36.23 -11.11 -9.00
C ALA A 48 -37.31 -10.03 -9.16
N GLU A 49 -37.94 -9.58 -8.06
CA GLU A 49 -38.99 -8.55 -8.13
C GLU A 49 -38.42 -7.18 -8.53
N ASN A 50 -37.19 -6.89 -8.12
CA ASN A 50 -36.52 -5.62 -8.43
C ASN A 50 -35.46 -5.76 -9.54
N GLU A 51 -35.30 -6.95 -10.12
CA GLU A 51 -34.22 -7.28 -11.07
C GLU A 51 -32.84 -6.90 -10.53
N GLU A 52 -32.61 -7.17 -9.24
CA GLU A 52 -31.36 -6.88 -8.54
C GLU A 52 -30.69 -8.16 -8.11
N ALA A 53 -29.36 -8.22 -8.23
CA ALA A 53 -28.60 -9.27 -7.60
C ALA A 53 -27.30 -8.71 -7.00
N LEU A 54 -26.92 -9.30 -5.86
CA LEU A 54 -25.61 -9.15 -5.26
C LEU A 54 -24.86 -10.45 -5.50
N VAL A 55 -23.66 -10.39 -6.07
CA VAL A 55 -22.76 -11.53 -6.25
C VAL A 55 -21.52 -11.32 -5.39
N LEU A 56 -21.14 -12.34 -4.65
CA LEU A 56 -19.93 -12.38 -3.84
C LEU A 56 -18.90 -13.18 -4.64
N LEU A 57 -17.72 -12.61 -4.87
CA LEU A 57 -16.62 -13.19 -5.65
C LEU A 57 -15.47 -13.47 -4.68
N PHE A 58 -15.43 -14.70 -4.14
CA PHE A 58 -14.54 -15.02 -3.02
C PHE A 58 -13.06 -14.99 -3.42
N ASP A 59 -12.72 -15.57 -4.56
CA ASP A 59 -11.34 -15.59 -5.08
C ASP A 59 -10.86 -14.21 -5.50
N ASP A 60 -11.80 -13.31 -5.79
CA ASP A 60 -11.51 -11.93 -6.18
C ASP A 60 -11.51 -10.95 -5.01
N GLY A 61 -11.90 -11.38 -3.80
CA GLY A 61 -12.03 -10.48 -2.66
C GLY A 61 -13.03 -9.35 -2.93
N ALA A 62 -14.10 -9.61 -3.69
CA ALA A 62 -14.96 -8.56 -4.22
C ALA A 62 -16.45 -8.91 -4.14
N VAL A 63 -17.30 -7.89 -4.23
CA VAL A 63 -18.72 -8.04 -4.51
C VAL A 63 -19.05 -7.33 -5.82
N CYS A 64 -20.04 -7.83 -6.56
CA CYS A 64 -20.64 -7.09 -7.65
C CYS A 64 -22.16 -7.00 -7.49
N ARG A 65 -22.71 -5.89 -7.97
CA ARG A 65 -24.13 -5.66 -8.03
C ARG A 65 -24.56 -5.69 -9.49
N VAL A 66 -25.62 -6.44 -9.79
CA VAL A 66 -26.13 -6.63 -11.15
C VAL A 66 -27.57 -6.11 -11.22
N LYS A 67 -27.83 -5.12 -12.09
CA LYS A 67 -29.17 -4.59 -12.35
C LYS A 67 -29.66 -5.00 -13.72
N GLY A 68 -30.85 -5.57 -13.80
CA GLY A 68 -31.51 -5.93 -15.06
C GLY A 68 -31.15 -7.33 -15.54
N THR A 69 -32.06 -7.94 -16.32
CA THR A 69 -31.94 -9.31 -16.81
C THR A 69 -31.49 -9.42 -18.29
N GLN A 70 -31.73 -8.39 -19.11
CA GLN A 70 -31.36 -8.37 -20.53
C GLN A 70 -30.18 -7.43 -20.83
N ASP A 71 -30.22 -6.19 -20.31
CA ASP A 71 -29.12 -5.22 -20.40
C ASP A 71 -28.50 -5.04 -19.01
N SER A 72 -27.88 -6.12 -18.52
CA SER A 72 -27.38 -6.15 -17.14
C SER A 72 -26.25 -5.14 -16.94
N ARG A 73 -26.46 -4.16 -16.07
CA ARG A 73 -25.37 -3.30 -15.57
C ARG A 73 -24.74 -3.98 -14.37
N THR A 74 -23.46 -4.30 -14.48
CA THR A 74 -22.65 -4.87 -13.40
C THR A 74 -21.67 -3.82 -12.90
N GLU A 75 -21.60 -3.65 -11.59
CA GLU A 75 -20.62 -2.78 -10.95
C GLU A 75 -20.00 -3.52 -9.76
N TYR A 76 -18.75 -3.21 -9.45
CA TYR A 76 -17.92 -3.98 -8.52
C TYR A 76 -17.50 -3.16 -7.31
N ARG A 77 -17.13 -3.82 -6.23
CA ARG A 77 -16.50 -3.21 -5.07
C ARG A 77 -15.59 -4.22 -4.39
N LEU A 78 -14.41 -3.78 -3.96
CA LEU A 78 -13.53 -4.59 -3.14
C LEU A 78 -14.12 -4.83 -1.74
N VAL A 79 -13.80 -5.98 -1.19
CA VAL A 79 -14.06 -6.34 0.19
C VAL A 79 -12.72 -6.42 0.90
N THR A 80 -12.33 -5.32 1.54
CA THR A 80 -11.02 -5.14 2.17
C THR A 80 -10.99 -5.63 3.62
N ASN A 81 -12.12 -6.04 4.19
CA ASN A 81 -12.21 -6.58 5.55
C ASN A 81 -13.08 -7.84 5.63
N ASP A 82 -12.81 -8.67 6.65
CA ASP A 82 -13.49 -9.96 6.85
C ASP A 82 -15.01 -9.84 7.10
N SER A 83 -15.46 -8.71 7.65
CA SER A 83 -16.90 -8.45 7.85
C SER A 83 -17.60 -7.96 6.58
N GLY A 84 -16.85 -7.49 5.58
CA GLY A 84 -17.41 -6.71 4.48
C GLY A 84 -18.44 -7.48 3.67
N TYR A 85 -18.23 -8.78 3.43
CA TYR A 85 -19.25 -9.62 2.79
C TYR A 85 -20.56 -9.65 3.59
N ARG A 86 -20.48 -9.82 4.92
CA ARG A 86 -21.64 -9.88 5.80
C ARG A 86 -22.41 -8.56 5.78
N ASP A 87 -21.70 -7.45 5.80
CA ASP A 87 -22.30 -6.11 5.82
C ASP A 87 -22.99 -5.79 4.48
N GLN A 88 -22.36 -6.13 3.35
CA GLN A 88 -22.98 -5.98 2.03
C GLN A 88 -24.25 -6.83 1.90
N ILE A 89 -24.23 -8.08 2.38
CA ILE A 89 -25.41 -8.95 2.39
C ILE A 89 -26.53 -8.35 3.26
N ALA A 90 -26.21 -7.92 4.49
CA ALA A 90 -27.19 -7.34 5.40
C ALA A 90 -27.85 -6.09 4.82
N ASN A 91 -27.07 -5.23 4.17
CA ASN A 91 -27.57 -4.05 3.49
C ASN A 91 -28.46 -4.42 2.29
N PHE A 92 -28.02 -5.36 1.45
CA PHE A 92 -28.80 -5.81 0.29
C PHE A 92 -30.14 -6.45 0.69
N VAL A 93 -30.15 -7.32 1.71
CA VAL A 93 -31.37 -7.94 2.24
C VAL A 93 -32.32 -6.90 2.82
N ARG A 94 -31.77 -5.85 3.47
CA ARG A 94 -32.55 -4.79 4.11
C ARG A 94 -33.26 -3.87 3.10
N ALA A 95 -32.56 -3.41 2.07
CA ALA A 95 -33.08 -2.37 1.17
C ALA A 95 -32.54 -2.40 -0.27
N GLY A 96 -31.94 -3.51 -0.70
CA GLY A 96 -31.40 -3.66 -2.04
C GLY A 96 -30.27 -2.68 -2.33
N PHE A 97 -30.18 -2.23 -3.58
CA PHE A 97 -29.08 -1.35 -4.00
C PHE A 97 -29.07 -0.01 -3.27
N SER A 98 -30.23 0.51 -2.89
CA SER A 98 -30.33 1.78 -2.14
C SER A 98 -29.60 1.77 -0.79
N ALA A 99 -29.41 0.59 -0.19
CA ALA A 99 -28.64 0.42 1.04
C ALA A 99 -27.14 0.18 0.78
N LEU A 100 -26.77 -0.22 -0.44
CA LEU A 100 -25.39 -0.52 -0.81
C LEU A 100 -24.57 0.73 -1.18
N ASP A 101 -25.24 1.79 -1.65
CA ASP A 101 -24.60 3.04 -2.08
C ASP A 101 -23.89 3.82 -0.96
N ARG A 102 -24.21 3.54 0.31
CA ARG A 102 -23.67 4.27 1.46
C ARG A 102 -22.22 3.92 1.83
N HIS A 103 -21.64 2.91 1.19
CA HIS A 103 -20.36 2.31 1.59
C HIS A 103 -19.26 2.46 0.53
N GLY A 104 -19.16 3.65 -0.07
CA GLY A 104 -18.11 3.99 -1.04
C GLY A 104 -18.51 3.81 -2.52
N PRO A 105 -17.62 4.17 -3.46
CA PRO A 105 -17.92 4.10 -4.89
C PRO A 105 -18.03 2.64 -5.37
N TRP A 106 -18.76 2.47 -6.47
CA TRP A 106 -18.81 1.22 -7.23
C TRP A 106 -17.96 1.37 -8.50
N LEU A 107 -17.15 0.37 -8.79
CA LEU A 107 -16.27 0.29 -9.94
C LEU A 107 -17.07 -0.15 -11.18
N PRO A 108 -16.87 0.48 -12.34
CA PRO A 108 -17.74 0.30 -13.50
C PRO A 108 -17.56 -1.04 -14.23
N ASP A 109 -16.40 -1.68 -14.09
CA ASP A 109 -16.04 -2.88 -14.85
C ASP A 109 -14.93 -3.70 -14.16
N THR A 110 -14.61 -4.86 -14.74
CA THR A 110 -13.58 -5.78 -14.24
C THR A 110 -12.17 -5.22 -14.36
N ALA A 111 -11.92 -4.31 -15.30
CA ALA A 111 -10.61 -3.67 -15.47
C ALA A 111 -10.35 -2.71 -14.30
N ALA A 112 -11.34 -1.90 -13.94
CA ALA A 112 -11.30 -1.04 -12.75
C ALA A 112 -11.17 -1.87 -11.46
N LEU A 113 -11.84 -3.03 -11.38
CA LEU A 113 -11.67 -3.95 -10.25
C LEU A 113 -10.24 -4.51 -10.16
N ALA A 114 -9.70 -5.01 -11.27
CA ALA A 114 -8.34 -5.56 -11.30
C ALA A 114 -7.30 -4.51 -10.88
N ARG A 115 -7.46 -3.27 -11.36
CA ARG A 115 -6.64 -2.14 -10.94
C ARG A 115 -6.74 -1.85 -9.44
N ALA A 116 -7.95 -1.76 -8.91
CA ALA A 116 -8.17 -1.52 -7.49
C ALA A 116 -7.55 -2.62 -6.62
N ARG A 117 -7.56 -3.88 -7.06
CA ARG A 117 -6.91 -5.00 -6.34
C ARG A 117 -5.39 -4.84 -6.27
N LEU A 118 -4.76 -4.37 -7.35
CA LEU A 118 -3.33 -4.12 -7.37
C LEU A 118 -2.97 -2.95 -6.43
N GLU A 119 -3.78 -1.90 -6.43
CA GLU A 119 -3.62 -0.76 -5.54
C GLU A 119 -3.78 -1.17 -4.06
N ASP A 120 -4.83 -1.93 -3.73
CA ASP A 120 -5.08 -2.47 -2.37
C ASP A 120 -3.95 -3.42 -1.91
N ALA A 121 -3.50 -4.32 -2.78
CA ALA A 121 -2.37 -5.19 -2.48
C ALA A 121 -1.08 -4.39 -2.22
N PHE A 122 -0.83 -3.36 -3.03
CA PHE A 122 0.31 -2.47 -2.85
C PHE A 122 0.19 -1.63 -1.59
N ASP A 123 -1.02 -1.24 -1.19
CA ASP A 123 -1.24 -0.50 0.06
C ASP A 123 -0.81 -1.31 1.29
N GLY A 124 -0.95 -2.63 1.25
CA GLY A 124 -0.41 -3.56 2.26
C GLY A 124 1.10 -3.81 2.16
N SER A 125 1.77 -3.37 1.09
CA SER A 125 3.20 -3.62 0.90
C SER A 125 4.06 -2.89 1.92
N VAL A 126 5.27 -3.42 2.16
CA VAL A 126 6.22 -2.82 3.11
C VAL A 126 6.69 -1.46 2.62
N LEU A 127 6.86 -1.31 1.29
CA LEU A 127 7.34 -0.08 0.69
C LEU A 127 6.32 1.04 0.86
N ARG A 128 5.02 0.71 0.75
CA ARG A 128 3.94 1.66 1.03
C ARG A 128 3.93 2.11 2.48
N ARG A 129 4.09 1.17 3.42
CA ARG A 129 3.99 1.40 4.87
C ARG A 129 5.25 2.02 5.47
N THR A 130 6.40 1.88 4.81
CA THR A 130 7.67 2.40 5.32
C THR A 130 7.73 3.91 5.17
N HIS A 131 7.94 4.60 6.29
CA HIS A 131 8.15 6.05 6.31
C HIS A 131 9.33 6.46 5.41
N PRO A 132 9.24 7.52 4.57
CA PRO A 132 10.31 7.89 3.62
C PRO A 132 11.68 8.14 4.27
N ARG A 133 11.71 8.72 5.48
CA ARG A 133 12.97 8.89 6.24
C ARG A 133 13.57 7.56 6.69
N GLU A 134 12.75 6.58 7.08
CA GLU A 134 13.24 5.27 7.49
C GLU A 134 13.67 4.45 6.28
N LEU A 135 12.92 4.53 5.17
CA LEU A 135 13.34 4.00 3.88
C LEU A 135 14.72 4.53 3.50
N ARG A 136 14.90 5.85 3.54
CA ARG A 136 16.21 6.48 3.29
C ARG A 136 17.29 5.93 4.21
N ARG A 137 17.06 5.92 5.52
CA ARG A 137 18.03 5.44 6.52
C ARG A 137 18.45 3.99 6.24
N ARG A 138 17.48 3.09 6.00
CA ARG A 138 17.76 1.68 5.70
C ARG A 138 18.50 1.54 4.38
N LEU A 139 18.05 2.19 3.32
CA LEU A 139 18.71 2.14 2.01
C LEU A 139 20.14 2.70 2.05
N GLU A 140 20.42 3.72 2.86
CA GLU A 140 21.77 4.24 3.06
C GLU A 140 22.69 3.19 3.70
N VAL A 141 22.21 2.48 4.71
CA VAL A 141 22.95 1.37 5.35
C VAL A 141 23.17 0.24 4.36
N LEU A 142 22.14 -0.18 3.62
CA LEU A 142 22.19 -1.28 2.66
C LEU A 142 23.12 -0.97 1.48
N THR A 143 23.07 0.25 0.95
CA THR A 143 24.01 0.73 -0.10
C THR A 143 25.45 0.57 0.38
N ARG A 144 25.73 0.99 1.63
CA ARG A 144 27.06 0.86 2.20
C ARG A 144 27.42 -0.58 2.52
N ALA A 145 26.48 -1.41 2.99
CA ALA A 145 26.71 -2.84 3.19
C ALA A 145 27.17 -3.49 1.88
N ASP A 146 26.53 -3.10 0.77
CA ASP A 146 26.87 -3.53 -0.59
C ASP A 146 28.20 -2.94 -1.13
N GLY A 147 28.99 -2.28 -0.28
CA GLY A 147 30.31 -1.75 -0.63
C GLY A 147 30.26 -0.47 -1.46
N ARG A 148 29.09 0.15 -1.58
CA ARG A 148 28.86 1.36 -2.38
C ARG A 148 28.74 2.59 -1.47
N GLU A 149 29.01 3.77 -2.03
CA GLU A 149 28.79 5.03 -1.33
C GLU A 149 27.57 5.74 -1.91
N PRO A 150 26.70 6.34 -1.08
CA PRO A 150 25.65 7.24 -1.55
C PRO A 150 26.20 8.34 -2.44
N VAL A 151 25.60 8.52 -3.62
CA VAL A 151 26.03 9.53 -4.58
C VAL A 151 25.07 10.71 -4.52
N THR A 152 25.55 11.87 -4.09
CA THR A 152 24.74 13.09 -4.06
C THR A 152 25.11 14.00 -5.23
N ALA A 153 24.13 14.31 -6.07
CA ALA A 153 24.26 15.26 -7.17
C ALA A 153 23.16 16.34 -7.04
N GLY A 154 23.55 17.57 -6.74
CA GLY A 154 22.60 18.64 -6.43
C GLY A 154 21.80 18.31 -5.17
N GLU A 155 20.46 18.34 -5.28
CA GLU A 155 19.53 18.03 -4.18
C GLU A 155 19.06 16.57 -4.16
N VAL A 156 19.65 15.71 -5.01
CA VAL A 156 19.26 14.30 -5.15
C VAL A 156 20.37 13.39 -4.65
N THR A 157 20.01 12.43 -3.80
CA THR A 157 20.87 11.34 -3.33
C THR A 157 20.46 10.04 -4.01
N HIS A 158 21.38 9.41 -4.73
CA HIS A 158 21.22 8.06 -5.29
C HIS A 158 21.77 7.04 -4.29
N LEU A 159 20.91 6.08 -3.95
CA LEU A 159 21.17 4.91 -3.13
C LEU A 159 20.91 3.66 -3.97
N GLY A 160 21.71 2.62 -3.81
CA GLY A 160 21.51 1.41 -4.58
C GLY A 160 22.28 0.23 -4.04
N PHE A 161 21.66 -0.94 -4.13
CA PHE A 161 22.28 -2.19 -3.78
C PHE A 161 21.81 -3.33 -4.69
N GLY A 162 22.59 -4.41 -4.78
CA GLY A 162 22.24 -5.62 -5.51
C GLY A 162 22.45 -6.88 -4.69
N ASN A 163 21.86 -7.98 -5.15
CA ASN A 163 22.01 -9.30 -4.51
C ASN A 163 23.19 -10.13 -5.07
N GLY A 164 24.04 -9.52 -5.90
CA GLY A 164 25.15 -10.20 -6.58
C GLY A 164 24.74 -11.13 -7.73
N ASN A 165 23.45 -11.44 -7.87
CA ASN A 165 22.91 -12.28 -8.94
C ASN A 165 22.25 -11.48 -10.07
N GLY A 166 22.32 -10.15 -10.03
CA GLY A 166 21.76 -9.25 -11.04
C GLY A 166 20.41 -8.64 -10.67
N ASP A 167 19.84 -8.94 -9.50
CA ASP A 167 18.67 -8.23 -9.01
C ASP A 167 19.13 -7.00 -8.21
N THR A 168 18.43 -5.88 -8.38
CA THR A 168 18.88 -4.58 -7.84
C THR A 168 17.73 -3.75 -7.30
N VAL A 169 18.06 -2.91 -6.33
CA VAL A 169 17.23 -1.81 -5.87
C VAL A 169 18.01 -0.53 -6.06
N ASN A 170 17.38 0.48 -6.66
CA ASN A 170 17.92 1.83 -6.75
C ASN A 170 16.87 2.83 -6.29
N ALA A 171 17.30 3.86 -5.57
CA ALA A 171 16.45 4.94 -5.12
C ALA A 171 17.13 6.29 -5.37
N TRP A 172 16.40 7.22 -5.96
CA TRP A 172 16.80 8.62 -6.12
C TRP A 172 15.93 9.46 -5.21
N LEU A 173 16.51 9.98 -4.13
CA LEU A 173 15.79 10.73 -3.10
C LEU A 173 16.16 12.22 -3.18
N ALA A 174 15.15 13.05 -3.43
CA ALA A 174 15.27 14.50 -3.39
C ALA A 174 15.22 15.03 -1.94
N ALA A 175 15.84 16.18 -1.71
CA ALA A 175 15.88 16.83 -0.40
C ALA A 175 14.50 17.27 0.12
N ASP A 176 13.53 17.46 -0.79
CA ASP A 176 12.14 17.81 -0.47
C ASP A 176 11.28 16.61 -0.04
N GLY A 177 11.88 15.42 0.10
CA GLY A 177 11.21 14.18 0.51
C GLY A 177 10.65 13.38 -0.66
N ARG A 178 10.70 13.90 -1.89
CA ARG A 178 10.28 13.14 -3.06
C ARG A 178 11.32 12.10 -3.45
N ALA A 179 10.87 10.99 -4.02
CA ALA A 179 11.78 9.93 -4.42
C ALA A 179 11.25 9.10 -5.58
N LEU A 180 12.16 8.46 -6.30
CA LEU A 180 11.87 7.40 -7.25
C LEU A 180 12.64 6.16 -6.79
N VAL A 181 11.92 5.06 -6.56
CA VAL A 181 12.48 3.75 -6.19
C VAL A 181 12.19 2.79 -7.34
N VAL A 182 13.25 2.13 -7.80
CA VAL A 182 13.22 1.17 -8.89
C VAL A 182 13.77 -0.16 -8.40
N THR A 183 13.02 -1.21 -8.63
CA THR A 183 13.47 -2.60 -8.43
C THR A 183 13.69 -3.25 -9.79
N PHE A 184 14.67 -4.14 -9.86
CA PHE A 184 14.90 -4.99 -11.02
C PHE A 184 15.09 -6.43 -10.56
N ASP A 185 14.17 -7.31 -10.96
CA ASP A 185 14.23 -8.76 -10.74
C ASP A 185 14.41 -9.44 -12.10
N ARG A 186 15.59 -10.02 -12.33
CA ARG A 186 15.93 -10.64 -13.62
C ARG A 186 15.06 -11.85 -13.95
N THR A 187 14.45 -12.47 -12.93
CA THR A 187 13.59 -13.65 -13.03
C THR A 187 12.11 -13.30 -13.18
N SER A 188 11.76 -12.02 -13.03
CA SER A 188 10.38 -11.56 -13.16
C SER A 188 9.86 -11.72 -14.59
N ALA A 189 8.58 -12.03 -14.71
CA ALA A 189 7.86 -11.99 -15.98
C ALA A 189 7.71 -10.56 -16.54
N LEU A 190 8.01 -9.54 -15.73
CA LEU A 190 8.11 -8.13 -16.14
C LEU A 190 9.46 -7.79 -16.77
N ASN A 191 10.42 -8.72 -16.87
CA ASN A 191 11.69 -8.51 -17.55
C ASN A 191 11.59 -8.95 -19.04
N PRO A 192 11.29 -8.04 -19.99
CA PRO A 192 11.16 -8.36 -21.42
C PRO A 192 12.53 -8.56 -22.08
N LEU A 193 12.85 -9.80 -22.46
CA LEU A 193 14.09 -10.08 -23.21
C LEU A 193 14.03 -9.64 -24.69
N ASP A 194 12.83 -9.55 -25.28
CA ASP A 194 12.67 -9.45 -26.74
C ASP A 194 12.29 -8.03 -27.26
N ASP A 195 11.84 -7.11 -26.39
CA ASP A 195 11.57 -5.68 -26.71
C ASP A 195 11.79 -4.77 -25.48
N ALA A 196 13.03 -4.78 -24.98
CA ALA A 196 13.37 -4.18 -23.69
C ALA A 196 13.11 -2.68 -23.60
N GLY A 197 13.23 -1.95 -24.71
CA GLY A 197 13.20 -0.48 -24.68
C GLY A 197 11.79 0.12 -24.55
N ALA A 198 10.88 -0.28 -25.44
CA ALA A 198 9.50 0.22 -25.40
C ALA A 198 8.77 -0.26 -24.14
N HIS A 199 9.00 -1.51 -23.76
CA HIS A 199 8.40 -2.08 -22.56
C HIS A 199 8.92 -1.42 -21.28
N ALA A 200 10.23 -1.22 -21.16
CA ALA A 200 10.77 -0.56 -19.97
C ALA A 200 10.30 0.89 -19.87
N ALA A 201 10.24 1.62 -20.98
CA ALA A 201 9.72 2.99 -20.97
C ALA A 201 8.26 3.05 -20.51
N ALA A 202 7.41 2.13 -20.99
CA ALA A 202 6.01 2.06 -20.61
C ALA A 202 5.81 1.84 -19.10
N LEU A 203 6.72 1.16 -18.39
CA LEU A 203 6.63 0.99 -16.94
C LEU A 203 6.72 2.31 -16.15
N TYR A 204 7.34 3.34 -16.72
CA TYR A 204 7.50 4.65 -16.08
C TYR A 204 6.35 5.63 -16.40
N ASP A 205 5.34 5.22 -17.18
CA ASP A 205 4.19 6.07 -17.43
C ASP A 205 3.51 6.48 -16.10
N GLY A 206 3.15 7.77 -16.00
CA GLY A 206 2.59 8.35 -14.77
C GLY A 206 3.61 8.87 -13.75
N VAL A 207 4.91 8.56 -13.90
CA VAL A 207 5.96 9.14 -13.04
C VAL A 207 6.11 10.64 -13.31
N PRO A 208 6.17 11.50 -12.28
CA PRO A 208 6.44 12.93 -12.46
C PRO A 208 7.70 13.20 -13.28
N ALA A 209 7.61 14.13 -14.23
CA ALA A 209 8.65 14.34 -15.24
C ALA A 209 10.03 14.65 -14.65
N ASP A 210 10.09 15.34 -13.51
CA ASP A 210 11.34 15.67 -12.83
C ASP A 210 11.96 14.47 -12.10
N LEU A 211 11.15 13.53 -11.60
CA LEU A 211 11.62 12.24 -11.08
C LEU A 211 12.06 11.31 -12.21
N LEU A 212 11.32 11.28 -13.33
CA LEU A 212 11.68 10.52 -14.52
C LEU A 212 13.03 10.96 -15.10
N ALA A 213 13.35 12.26 -15.02
CA ALA A 213 14.64 12.77 -15.46
C ALA A 213 15.83 12.19 -14.66
N LEU A 214 15.60 11.68 -13.43
CA LEU A 214 16.66 11.12 -12.57
C LEU A 214 17.16 9.76 -13.03
N VAL A 215 16.39 9.07 -13.90
CA VAL A 215 16.69 7.73 -14.40
C VAL A 215 16.97 7.70 -15.91
N ARG A 216 16.92 8.85 -16.58
CA ARG A 216 17.26 8.98 -18.00
C ARG A 216 18.74 9.29 -18.17
N ASP A 217 19.36 8.63 -19.14
CA ASP A 217 20.75 8.83 -19.54
C ASP A 217 21.76 8.79 -18.37
N VAL A 218 21.43 8.03 -17.32
CA VAL A 218 22.32 7.85 -16.17
C VAL A 218 23.47 6.93 -16.55
N PRO A 219 24.68 7.11 -15.98
CA PRO A 219 25.77 6.16 -16.18
C PRO A 219 25.37 4.75 -15.72
N GLU A 220 25.73 3.73 -16.51
CA GLU A 220 25.62 2.35 -16.04
C GLU A 220 26.56 2.14 -14.84
N THR A 221 26.06 1.39 -13.87
CA THR A 221 26.80 0.95 -12.68
C THR A 221 26.47 -0.51 -12.42
N ASP A 222 27.15 -1.13 -11.46
CA ASP A 222 26.86 -2.51 -11.07
C ASP A 222 25.43 -2.71 -10.54
N THR A 223 24.68 -1.63 -10.22
CA THR A 223 23.26 -1.70 -9.83
C THR A 223 22.31 -1.06 -10.82
N THR A 224 22.79 -0.26 -11.78
CA THR A 224 21.97 0.42 -12.79
C THR A 224 22.25 -0.15 -14.17
N LEU A 225 21.37 -1.06 -14.60
CA LEU A 225 21.30 -1.53 -15.98
C LEU A 225 20.51 -0.54 -16.82
N ASN A 226 21.00 -0.15 -17.99
CA ASN A 226 20.29 0.73 -18.89
C ASN A 226 19.68 -0.01 -20.07
N VAL A 227 18.52 0.46 -20.51
CA VAL A 227 17.82 0.00 -21.71
C VAL A 227 17.56 1.18 -22.65
N PRO A 228 17.52 0.95 -23.97
CA PRO A 228 17.24 2.02 -24.93
C PRO A 228 15.85 2.63 -24.69
N HIS A 229 15.75 3.96 -24.69
CA HIS A 229 14.46 4.64 -24.61
C HIS A 229 13.87 4.88 -26.03
N PRO A 230 12.56 4.70 -26.27
CA PRO A 230 11.95 4.90 -27.60
C PRO A 230 12.19 6.29 -28.21
N ASP A 231 12.16 7.33 -27.37
CA ASP A 231 12.44 8.72 -27.78
C ASP A 231 13.94 9.03 -27.96
N GLY A 232 14.81 8.03 -27.87
CA GLY A 232 16.27 8.17 -27.85
C GLY A 232 16.84 8.31 -26.44
N GLY A 233 18.14 8.03 -26.31
CA GLY A 233 18.82 7.94 -25.01
C GLY A 233 18.61 6.59 -24.32
N THR A 234 18.88 6.53 -23.02
CA THR A 234 18.68 5.34 -22.19
C THR A 234 17.82 5.62 -20.97
N LEU A 235 17.27 4.56 -20.40
CA LEU A 235 16.50 4.55 -19.16
C LEU A 235 16.97 3.41 -18.27
N VAL A 236 16.92 3.58 -16.95
CA VAL A 236 17.21 2.48 -16.02
C VAL A 236 16.17 1.36 -16.18
N ALA A 237 16.64 0.13 -16.37
CA ALA A 237 15.80 -1.07 -16.44
C ALA A 237 15.07 -1.29 -15.11
N ALA A 238 13.80 -1.67 -15.19
CA ALA A 238 12.94 -1.83 -14.04
C ALA A 238 12.00 -3.03 -14.22
N THR A 239 11.66 -3.67 -13.11
CA THR A 239 10.49 -4.55 -12.95
C THR A 239 9.48 -3.95 -11.97
N GLY A 240 9.92 -3.04 -11.09
CA GLY A 240 9.05 -2.20 -10.28
C GLY A 240 9.50 -0.74 -10.34
N VAL A 241 8.53 0.17 -10.39
CA VAL A 241 8.71 1.62 -10.48
C VAL A 241 7.75 2.27 -9.50
N PHE A 242 8.28 2.86 -8.44
CA PHE A 242 7.53 3.43 -7.33
C PHE A 242 7.98 4.87 -7.09
N HIS A 243 7.04 5.79 -6.94
CA HIS A 243 7.38 7.20 -6.70
C HIS A 243 6.74 7.73 -5.42
N PHE A 244 7.48 8.62 -4.77
CA PHE A 244 7.07 9.40 -3.61
C PHE A 244 6.90 10.84 -4.10
N SER A 245 5.74 11.17 -4.65
CA SER A 245 5.37 12.55 -5.01
C SER A 245 4.15 13.00 -4.20
N GLY A 246 4.02 12.41 -3.02
CA GLY A 246 2.79 12.16 -2.29
C GLY A 246 2.99 10.89 -1.46
N PRO A 247 1.93 10.10 -1.21
CA PRO A 247 2.11 8.74 -0.70
C PRO A 247 2.91 7.92 -1.73
N CYS A 248 3.64 6.91 -1.27
CA CYS A 248 4.29 5.98 -2.19
C CYS A 248 3.24 5.37 -3.13
N ALA A 249 3.49 5.40 -4.43
CA ALA A 249 2.59 4.86 -5.44
C ALA A 249 3.36 4.08 -6.50
N MET A 250 2.72 3.06 -7.07
CA MET A 250 3.18 2.44 -8.31
C MET A 250 2.97 3.40 -9.48
N ALA A 251 3.91 3.42 -10.42
CA ALA A 251 3.71 4.11 -11.69
C ALA A 251 2.47 3.56 -12.44
N ASP A 252 1.70 4.42 -13.10
CA ASP A 252 0.50 4.02 -13.85
C ASP A 252 0.81 2.98 -14.94
N GLY A 253 1.98 3.12 -15.55
CA GLY A 253 2.54 2.19 -16.51
C GLY A 253 2.76 0.79 -15.94
N LEU A 254 3.34 0.71 -14.74
CA LEU A 254 3.50 -0.54 -14.01
C LEU A 254 2.14 -1.19 -13.69
N VAL A 255 1.18 -0.41 -13.20
CA VAL A 255 -0.18 -0.93 -12.88
C VAL A 255 -0.84 -1.50 -14.12
N THR A 256 -0.77 -0.76 -15.24
CA THR A 256 -1.32 -1.20 -16.53
C THR A 256 -0.67 -2.50 -16.97
N ARG A 257 0.65 -2.59 -16.85
CA ARG A 257 1.41 -3.77 -17.27
C ARG A 257 1.11 -5.00 -16.42
N LEU A 258 1.02 -4.84 -15.10
CA LEU A 258 0.63 -5.91 -14.17
C LEU A 258 -0.76 -6.43 -14.53
N GLN A 259 -1.70 -5.52 -14.77
CA GLN A 259 -3.07 -5.87 -15.16
C GLN A 259 -3.12 -6.62 -16.50
N GLU A 260 -2.42 -6.13 -17.54
CA GLU A 260 -2.40 -6.77 -18.86
C GLU A 260 -1.75 -8.15 -18.84
N ALA A 261 -0.76 -8.36 -17.98
CA ALA A 261 -0.08 -9.63 -17.82
C ALA A 261 -0.78 -10.60 -16.87
N GLY A 262 -1.76 -10.14 -16.08
CA GLY A 262 -2.33 -10.91 -14.98
C GLY A 262 -1.31 -11.23 -13.88
N LEU A 263 -0.40 -10.29 -13.62
CA LEU A 263 0.67 -10.39 -12.62
C LEU A 263 0.31 -9.60 -11.37
N GLY A 264 0.94 -9.95 -10.25
CA GLY A 264 0.75 -9.30 -8.96
C GLY A 264 1.91 -8.40 -8.56
N ILE A 265 1.77 -7.72 -7.42
CA ILE A 265 2.82 -6.85 -6.90
C ILE A 265 4.11 -7.62 -6.56
N GLU A 266 4.02 -8.93 -6.32
CA GLU A 266 5.12 -9.85 -6.08
C GLU A 266 6.07 -9.95 -7.28
N ASP A 267 5.57 -9.73 -8.50
CA ASP A 267 6.36 -9.77 -9.73
C ASP A 267 7.23 -8.52 -9.93
N THR A 268 6.99 -7.46 -9.15
CA THR A 268 7.79 -6.22 -9.23
C THR A 268 9.18 -6.38 -8.61
N GLY A 269 9.37 -7.39 -7.76
CA GLY A 269 10.57 -7.59 -6.95
C GLY A 269 10.55 -6.83 -5.62
N VAL A 270 9.54 -5.99 -5.35
CA VAL A 270 9.43 -5.23 -4.08
C VAL A 270 9.49 -6.15 -2.88
N GLY A 271 8.70 -7.24 -2.87
CA GLY A 271 8.65 -8.15 -1.74
C GLY A 271 9.98 -8.86 -1.51
N ARG A 272 10.52 -9.45 -2.59
CA ARG A 272 11.76 -10.22 -2.55
C ARG A 272 12.97 -9.39 -2.14
N LEU A 273 13.07 -8.16 -2.61
CA LEU A 273 14.27 -7.33 -2.44
C LEU A 273 14.19 -6.41 -1.23
N LEU A 274 12.99 -6.06 -0.74
CA LEU A 274 12.82 -5.07 0.32
C LEU A 274 12.14 -5.62 1.58
N ASP A 275 11.25 -6.62 1.52
CA ASP A 275 10.51 -7.07 2.71
C ASP A 275 11.44 -7.53 3.82
N GLY A 276 12.46 -8.31 3.47
CA GLY A 276 13.45 -8.81 4.41
C GLY A 276 14.14 -7.70 5.19
N PHE A 277 14.25 -6.48 4.64
CA PHE A 277 14.93 -5.35 5.29
C PHE A 277 13.98 -4.31 5.86
N LEU A 278 12.80 -4.12 5.28
CA LEU A 278 11.85 -3.08 5.69
C LEU A 278 10.85 -3.56 6.76
N VAL A 279 10.57 -4.86 6.86
CA VAL A 279 9.68 -5.42 7.91
C VAL A 279 10.39 -5.57 9.26
N MET A 280 11.73 -5.57 9.27
CA MET A 280 12.48 -5.77 10.51
C MET A 280 12.12 -4.72 11.57
N THR A 281 11.66 -5.18 12.73
CA THR A 281 11.45 -4.35 13.91
C THR A 281 12.77 -3.88 14.50
N ASP A 282 13.76 -4.78 14.60
CA ASP A 282 15.12 -4.44 15.03
C ASP A 282 16.06 -4.42 13.83
N PHE A 283 16.23 -3.23 13.22
CA PHE A 283 17.16 -3.01 12.12
C PHE A 283 18.60 -2.90 12.65
N ALA A 284 19.13 -4.02 13.15
CA ALA A 284 20.47 -4.16 13.71
C ALA A 284 21.41 -4.97 12.79
N PRO A 285 22.74 -4.80 12.89
CA PRO A 285 23.69 -5.48 12.02
C PRO A 285 23.53 -7.01 11.98
N ALA A 286 23.26 -7.65 13.12
CA ALA A 286 23.10 -9.10 13.20
C ALA A 286 21.84 -9.57 12.46
N ALA A 287 20.71 -8.87 12.63
CA ALA A 287 19.45 -9.18 11.95
C ALA A 287 19.58 -9.00 10.44
N VAL A 288 20.19 -7.89 10.00
CA VAL A 288 20.43 -7.63 8.57
C VAL A 288 21.36 -8.67 7.94
N ALA A 289 22.40 -9.12 8.66
CA ALA A 289 23.28 -10.18 8.19
C ALA A 289 22.61 -11.56 8.13
N GLU A 290 21.60 -11.81 8.96
CA GLU A 290 20.80 -13.05 8.90
C GLU A 290 19.83 -13.04 7.72
N ALA A 291 19.22 -11.90 7.41
CA ALA A 291 18.29 -11.77 6.29
C ALA A 291 18.97 -11.63 4.92
N ALA A 292 20.15 -11.02 4.87
CA ALA A 292 20.89 -10.86 3.63
C ALA A 292 21.67 -12.13 3.29
N GLU A 293 21.14 -12.98 2.40
CA GLU A 293 21.80 -14.21 1.97
C GLU A 293 23.11 -13.97 1.18
N TRP A 294 23.37 -12.73 0.75
CA TRP A 294 24.44 -12.37 -0.18
C TRP A 294 25.50 -11.40 0.38
N TRP A 295 25.33 -10.87 1.60
CA TRP A 295 26.36 -10.07 2.27
C TRP A 295 26.96 -10.82 3.45
N SER A 296 28.26 -10.63 3.70
CA SER A 296 28.86 -11.14 4.92
C SER A 296 28.45 -10.28 6.12
N ALA A 297 28.54 -10.84 7.34
CA ALA A 297 28.31 -10.07 8.56
C ALA A 297 29.28 -8.87 8.70
N GLU A 298 30.49 -8.97 8.13
CA GLU A 298 31.46 -7.88 8.10
C GLU A 298 31.01 -6.75 7.17
N ASP A 299 30.46 -7.09 6.01
CA ASP A 299 29.92 -6.13 5.05
C ASP A 299 28.78 -5.32 5.66
N VAL A 300 27.86 -6.02 6.32
CA VAL A 300 26.73 -5.39 7.02
C VAL A 300 27.23 -4.48 8.15
N ALA A 301 28.11 -4.97 9.02
CA ALA A 301 28.67 -4.17 10.12
C ALA A 301 29.36 -2.89 9.62
N ARG A 302 30.09 -2.97 8.50
CA ARG A 302 30.71 -1.83 7.83
C ARG A 302 29.68 -0.82 7.34
N GLY A 303 28.57 -1.27 6.74
CA GLY A 303 27.49 -0.38 6.31
C GLY A 303 26.87 0.44 7.45
N PHE A 304 26.62 -0.20 8.59
CA PHE A 304 26.12 0.46 9.80
C PHE A 304 27.14 1.45 10.39
N ALA A 305 28.42 1.06 10.47
CA ALA A 305 29.47 1.92 11.02
C ALA A 305 29.70 3.19 10.18
N ALA A 306 29.69 3.06 8.85
CA ALA A 306 29.88 4.20 7.95
C ALA A 306 28.71 5.20 8.00
N THR A 307 27.49 4.71 8.22
CA THR A 307 26.30 5.56 8.34
C THR A 307 26.31 6.35 9.66
N THR A 308 26.72 5.73 10.77
CA THR A 308 26.84 6.42 12.07
C THR A 308 27.99 7.44 12.11
N ALA A 309 29.08 7.20 11.37
CA ALA A 309 30.17 8.17 11.24
C ALA A 309 29.75 9.43 10.46
N THR A 310 28.82 9.28 9.49
CA THR A 310 28.35 10.38 8.64
C THR A 310 27.40 11.32 9.42
N THR A 311 26.58 10.81 10.32
CA THR A 311 25.67 11.61 11.17
C THR A 311 26.37 12.33 12.33
N ALA A 312 27.61 11.97 12.65
CA ALA A 312 28.42 12.61 13.70
C ALA A 312 29.12 13.91 13.26
N THR A 313 29.01 14.31 11.99
CA THR A 313 29.57 15.59 11.49
C THR A 313 28.44 16.61 11.35
N PRO A 314 28.31 17.62 12.23
CA PRO A 314 27.25 18.59 12.11
C PRO A 314 27.50 19.51 10.90
N ALA A 315 26.52 19.58 10.01
CA ALA A 315 26.44 20.67 9.04
C ALA A 315 26.28 22.00 9.80
N PRO A 316 27.06 23.05 9.48
CA PRO A 316 26.94 24.32 10.17
C PRO A 316 25.65 25.02 9.74
N GLY A 317 24.63 25.04 10.61
CA GLY A 317 23.48 25.93 10.42
C GLY A 317 22.10 25.48 10.91
N GLN A 318 21.90 24.25 11.38
CA GLN A 318 20.61 23.86 11.94
C GLN A 318 20.58 24.10 13.46
N GLY A 319 19.90 25.18 13.85
CA GLY A 319 19.71 25.54 15.26
C GLY A 319 18.98 24.42 16.00
N GLN A 320 19.65 23.84 16.99
CA GLN A 320 19.02 23.05 18.04
C GLN A 320 18.04 23.94 18.81
N SER A 321 16.75 23.85 18.48
CA SER A 321 15.69 24.24 19.42
C SER A 321 15.53 23.10 20.42
N VAL A 322 16.03 23.33 21.63
CA VAL A 322 15.84 22.44 22.79
C VAL A 322 14.39 22.57 23.25
N THR A 323 13.50 21.72 22.74
CA THR A 323 12.13 21.54 23.25
C THR A 323 12.13 20.51 24.39
N ALA A 324 11.32 20.74 25.42
CA ALA A 324 11.21 19.85 26.58
C ALA A 324 10.79 18.41 26.16
N PRO A 325 11.33 17.38 26.82
CA PRO A 325 10.98 15.99 26.53
C PRO A 325 9.50 15.73 26.79
N LEU A 326 8.88 14.96 25.90
CA LEU A 326 7.48 14.53 26.02
C LEU A 326 7.32 13.43 27.08
N ASP A 327 6.12 13.34 27.64
CA ASP A 327 5.76 12.24 28.55
C ASP A 327 5.77 10.91 27.81
N ARG A 328 6.62 9.97 28.25
CA ARG A 328 6.95 8.77 27.48
C ARG A 328 5.77 7.80 27.36
N ASP A 329 5.02 7.62 28.44
CA ASP A 329 3.83 6.76 28.44
C ASP A 329 2.76 7.30 27.47
N SER A 330 2.60 8.63 27.40
CA SER A 330 1.70 9.27 26.44
C SER A 330 2.18 9.14 25.00
N VAL A 331 3.50 9.23 24.75
CA VAL A 331 4.06 9.03 23.41
C VAL A 331 3.85 7.59 22.95
N ASP A 332 4.18 6.59 23.79
CA ASP A 332 4.01 5.18 23.45
C ASP A 332 2.55 4.86 23.08
N ARG A 333 1.58 5.40 23.84
CA ARG A 333 0.15 5.22 23.53
C ARG A 333 -0.27 5.94 22.25
N PHE A 334 0.22 7.15 22.00
CA PHE A 334 -0.06 7.85 20.75
C PHE A 334 0.48 7.07 19.54
N CYS A 335 1.71 6.59 19.64
CA CYS A 335 2.34 5.79 18.59
C CYS A 335 1.63 4.44 18.38
N ALA A 336 1.13 3.81 19.44
CA ALA A 336 0.31 2.59 19.33
C ALA A 336 -0.99 2.83 18.55
N ILE A 337 -1.73 3.91 18.86
CA ILE A 337 -2.96 4.27 18.15
C ILE A 337 -2.66 4.63 16.70
N TRP A 338 -1.56 5.35 16.45
CA TRP A 338 -1.11 5.67 15.10
C TRP A 338 -0.75 4.41 14.31
N ALA A 339 -0.05 3.44 14.91
CA ALA A 339 0.30 2.19 14.22
C ALA A 339 -0.92 1.33 13.89
N ASP A 340 -1.96 1.38 14.72
CA ASP A 340 -3.18 0.59 14.53
C ASP A 340 -4.14 1.21 13.51
N SER A 341 -4.20 2.53 13.43
CA SER A 341 -5.28 3.24 12.72
C SER A 341 -4.84 4.41 11.84
N GLY A 342 -3.54 4.71 11.83
CA GLY A 342 -3.02 5.96 11.31
C GLY A 342 -1.96 5.80 10.23
N TYR A 343 -1.75 6.92 9.54
CA TYR A 343 -0.72 7.10 8.53
C TYR A 343 -0.29 8.56 8.51
N ASN A 344 0.78 8.87 7.80
CA ASN A 344 1.13 10.27 7.51
C ASN A 344 0.44 10.72 6.24
N ASP A 345 -0.13 11.92 6.28
CA ASP A 345 -0.68 12.54 5.09
C ASP A 345 0.40 12.67 4.00
N ARG A 346 -0.05 12.84 2.77
CA ARG A 346 0.80 12.84 1.57
C ARG A 346 1.95 13.85 1.55
N TRP A 347 2.01 14.78 2.51
CA TRP A 347 3.05 15.81 2.59
C TRP A 347 3.89 15.72 3.87
N ASP A 348 3.69 14.69 4.70
CA ASP A 348 4.28 14.56 6.04
C ASP A 348 4.04 15.80 6.92
N VAL A 349 2.90 16.47 6.70
CA VAL A 349 2.47 17.62 7.50
C VAL A 349 1.54 17.18 8.60
N HIS A 350 0.82 16.07 8.42
CA HIS A 350 -0.12 15.56 9.42
C HIS A 350 0.01 14.05 9.65
N TYR A 351 -0.10 13.63 10.91
CA TYR A 351 -0.58 12.31 11.30
C TYR A 351 -2.10 12.28 11.10
N VAL A 352 -2.58 11.35 10.27
CA VAL A 352 -4.00 11.06 10.07
C VAL A 352 -4.31 9.79 10.84
N LEU A 353 -5.26 9.83 11.77
CA LEU A 353 -5.65 8.68 12.60
C LEU A 353 -7.14 8.37 12.39
N PHE A 354 -7.47 7.08 12.42
CA PHE A 354 -8.81 6.54 12.15
C PHE A 354 -9.33 6.85 10.74
N ASP A 355 -8.49 6.63 9.73
CA ASP A 355 -8.83 6.87 8.32
C ASP A 355 -10.12 6.16 7.91
N GLY A 356 -11.05 6.89 7.28
CA GLY A 356 -12.30 6.29 6.80
C GLY A 356 -13.28 5.84 7.88
N CYS A 357 -12.97 5.99 9.18
CA CYS A 357 -13.85 5.60 10.26
C CYS A 357 -14.91 6.68 10.58
N THR A 358 -16.08 6.24 11.02
CA THR A 358 -17.13 7.11 11.54
C THR A 358 -16.94 7.43 13.03
N LEU A 359 -17.66 8.44 13.52
CA LEU A 359 -17.66 8.79 14.95
C LEU A 359 -18.19 7.67 15.85
N GLU A 360 -19.12 6.85 15.35
CA GLU A 360 -19.69 5.74 16.11
C GLU A 360 -18.66 4.61 16.31
N GLU A 361 -17.85 4.34 15.29
CA GLU A 361 -16.82 3.29 15.31
C GLU A 361 -15.62 3.63 16.21
N THR A 362 -15.34 4.91 16.42
CA THR A 362 -14.10 5.38 17.05
C THR A 362 -14.30 6.08 18.38
N SER A 363 -15.54 6.18 18.88
CA SER A 363 -15.88 7.12 19.97
C SER A 363 -15.03 7.00 21.24
N GLU A 364 -14.65 5.80 21.67
CA GLU A 364 -13.81 5.56 22.86
C GLU A 364 -12.32 5.86 22.58
N ASP A 365 -11.73 5.21 21.56
CA ASP A 365 -10.31 5.36 21.20
C ASP A 365 -9.98 6.78 20.73
N ARG A 366 -10.92 7.44 20.05
CA ARG A 366 -10.82 8.85 19.66
C ARG A 366 -10.85 9.78 20.86
N GLY A 367 -11.59 9.44 21.90
CA GLY A 367 -11.59 10.17 23.17
C GLY A 367 -10.21 10.15 23.82
N GLU A 368 -9.59 8.97 23.89
CA GLU A 368 -8.23 8.79 24.39
C GLU A 368 -7.21 9.57 23.53
N LEU A 369 -7.27 9.42 22.20
CA LEU A 369 -6.37 10.13 21.28
C LEU A 369 -6.42 11.67 21.47
N LEU A 370 -7.62 12.24 21.64
CA LEU A 370 -7.79 13.68 21.83
C LEU A 370 -7.25 14.19 23.18
N GLU A 371 -7.19 13.34 24.21
CA GLU A 371 -6.49 13.64 25.46
C GLU A 371 -4.97 13.51 25.31
N LEU A 372 -4.49 12.50 24.58
CA LEU A 372 -3.06 12.32 24.29
C LEU A 372 -2.49 13.50 23.48
N ILE A 373 -3.19 13.94 22.43
CA ILE A 373 -2.80 15.12 21.63
C ILE A 373 -2.64 16.35 22.53
N ARG A 374 -3.59 16.60 23.44
CA ARG A 374 -3.52 17.71 24.41
C ARG A 374 -2.36 17.55 25.37
N THR A 375 -2.15 16.35 25.91
CA THR A 375 -1.10 16.05 26.90
C THR A 375 0.29 16.22 26.29
N LEU A 376 0.48 15.78 25.06
CA LEU A 376 1.73 15.90 24.31
C LEU A 376 1.94 17.31 23.72
N GLY A 377 0.93 18.18 23.78
CA GLY A 377 0.96 19.51 23.18
C GLY A 377 1.05 19.47 21.66
N LEU A 378 0.52 18.42 21.03
CA LEU A 378 0.44 18.27 19.58
C LEU A 378 -0.68 19.14 19.02
N VAL A 379 -0.51 19.60 17.79
CA VAL A 379 -1.47 20.52 17.15
C VAL A 379 -2.46 19.74 16.32
N ARG A 380 -3.68 19.56 16.83
CA ARG A 380 -4.80 19.10 16.00
C ARG A 380 -5.18 20.16 14.97
N VAL A 381 -5.44 19.73 13.74
CA VAL A 381 -5.96 20.57 12.66
C VAL A 381 -7.38 20.15 12.28
N ASP A 382 -8.08 21.02 11.55
CA ASP A 382 -9.41 20.72 11.02
C ASP A 382 -9.32 19.61 9.96
N THR A 383 -10.32 18.73 9.94
CA THR A 383 -10.42 17.67 8.93
C THR A 383 -10.65 18.29 7.54
N PRO A 384 -9.92 17.83 6.50
CA PRO A 384 -10.10 18.34 5.16
C PRO A 384 -11.46 17.92 4.56
N PRO A 385 -11.98 18.66 3.57
CA PRO A 385 -13.22 18.30 2.90
C PRO A 385 -13.14 16.91 2.27
N GLY A 386 -14.06 16.01 2.65
CA GLY A 386 -14.11 14.63 2.14
C GLY A 386 -13.54 13.57 3.08
N ALA A 387 -12.88 13.98 4.17
CA ALA A 387 -12.49 13.10 5.28
C ALA A 387 -13.74 12.55 6.01
N ALA A 388 -13.64 11.34 6.55
CA ALA A 388 -14.68 10.77 7.40
C ALA A 388 -14.77 11.51 8.74
N ASP A 389 -15.98 11.60 9.31
CA ASP A 389 -16.23 12.40 10.53
C ASP A 389 -15.47 11.90 11.78
N GLY A 390 -15.05 10.62 11.77
CA GLY A 390 -14.25 10.00 12.83
C GLY A 390 -12.77 10.37 12.78
N GLU A 391 -12.24 10.80 11.64
CA GLU A 391 -10.82 11.06 11.45
C GLU A 391 -10.27 12.15 12.38
N VAL A 392 -9.00 11.99 12.76
CA VAL A 392 -8.26 12.96 13.55
C VAL A 392 -6.95 13.31 12.85
N TRP A 393 -6.79 14.59 12.55
CA TRP A 393 -5.63 15.14 11.85
C TRP A 393 -4.77 15.92 12.84
N VAL A 394 -3.50 15.55 12.96
CA VAL A 394 -2.54 16.13 13.91
C VAL A 394 -1.30 16.55 13.16
N ARG A 395 -0.86 17.80 13.30
CA ARG A 395 0.38 18.26 12.68
C ARG A 395 1.57 17.43 13.15
N THR A 396 2.44 17.06 12.22
CA THR A 396 3.67 16.32 12.52
C THR A 396 4.55 17.07 13.52
N ASP A 397 5.16 16.33 14.43
CA ASP A 397 6.05 16.83 15.48
C ASP A 397 7.35 16.01 15.48
N PRO A 398 8.52 16.64 15.29
CA PRO A 398 9.81 15.94 15.25
C PRO A 398 10.10 15.04 16.47
N ARG A 399 9.49 15.34 17.62
CA ARG A 399 9.62 14.55 18.86
C ARG A 399 8.81 13.25 18.81
N ILE A 400 7.71 13.26 18.07
CA ILE A 400 6.89 12.08 17.80
C ILE A 400 7.46 11.31 16.62
N ASP A 401 7.94 12.00 15.57
CA ASP A 401 8.60 11.37 14.42
C ASP A 401 9.77 10.47 14.84
N SER A 402 10.56 10.89 15.84
CA SER A 402 11.69 10.10 16.35
C SER A 402 11.26 8.81 17.05
N GLU A 403 10.05 8.77 17.58
CA GLU A 403 9.51 7.62 18.31
C GLU A 403 8.68 6.73 17.40
N LEU A 404 7.94 7.29 16.44
CA LEU A 404 7.22 6.52 15.41
C LEU A 404 8.14 5.56 14.64
N GLY A 405 9.41 5.91 14.45
CA GLY A 405 10.40 4.99 13.88
C GLY A 405 10.62 3.69 14.66
N ASN A 406 10.20 3.63 15.93
CA ASN A 406 10.23 2.42 16.77
C ASN A 406 8.92 1.61 16.73
N TRP A 407 7.87 2.15 16.12
CA TRP A 407 6.52 1.58 16.07
C TRP A 407 6.04 1.25 14.65
N ALA A 408 6.77 1.70 13.62
CA ALA A 408 6.52 1.44 12.21
C ALA A 408 6.94 0.04 11.75
#